data_AF-A0A250DLE8-F1
#
_entry.id   AF-A0A250DLE8-F1
#
_cell.length_a   1.000
_cell.length_b   1.000
_cell.length_c   1.000
_cell.angle_alpha   90.00
_cell.angle_beta   90.00
_cell.angle_gamma   90.00
#
_symmetry.space_group_name_H-M   'P 1'
#
loop_
_entity.id
_entity.type
_entity.pdbx_description
1 polymer ?
#
loop_
_entity_poly.entity_id
_entity_poly.type
_entity_poly.pdbx_seq_one_letter_code
_entity_poly.pdbx_strand_id
1 'polypeptide(L)' 'MKFELFKSAQNSQWYWRMIADNGRTIAIGGEGYQNRNDAVGGLQLVRANAAGAICYEQRPDGTWFISP' A
#
# COMPACT_ATOMS: atom_id res chain seq x y z
N MET A 1 -3.23 5.09 -13.63
CA MET A 1 -2.61 4.63 -12.37
C MET A 1 -1.76 3.39 -12.60
N LYS A 2 -0.68 3.19 -11.84
CA LYS A 2 0.15 1.97 -11.89
C LYS A 2 0.75 1.61 -10.53
N PHE A 3 1.12 0.34 -10.37
CA PHE A 3 1.96 -0.10 -9.26
C PHE A 3 3.40 -0.31 -9.73
N GLU A 4 4.35 0.03 -8.87
CA GLU A 4 5.77 -0.19 -9.09
C GLU A 4 6.33 -1.04 -7.95
N LEU A 5 7.02 -2.12 -8.31
CA LEU A 5 7.74 -2.99 -7.38
C LEU A 5 9.24 -2.68 -7.51
N PHE A 6 9.91 -2.38 -6.42
CA PHE A 6 11.32 -2.00 -6.44
C PHE A 6 12.05 -2.53 -5.22
N LYS A 7 13.37 -2.72 -5.36
CA LYS A 7 14.26 -3.06 -4.27
C LYS A 7 14.89 -1.77 -3.73
N SER A 8 14.71 -1.50 -2.44
CA SER A 8 15.29 -0.34 -1.77
C SER A 8 16.81 -0.50 -1.66
N ALA A 9 17.54 0.52 -2.09
CA ALA A 9 18.98 0.59 -1.91
C ALA A 9 19.39 0.80 -0.44
N GLN A 10 18.48 1.28 0.42
CA GLN A 10 18.80 1.61 1.81
C GLN A 10 18.95 0.37 2.70
N ASN A 11 18.15 -0.66 2.44
CA ASN A 11 18.08 -1.85 3.30
C ASN A 11 17.94 -3.17 2.51
N SER A 12 18.08 -3.13 1.19
CA SER A 12 17.95 -4.29 0.30
C SER A 12 16.60 -5.02 0.38
N GLN A 13 15.55 -4.39 0.92
CA GLN A 13 14.20 -4.96 0.97
C GLN A 13 13.37 -4.55 -0.25
N TRP A 14 12.37 -5.35 -0.57
CA TRP A 14 11.39 -5.10 -1.62
C TRP A 14 10.23 -4.28 -1.09
N TYR A 15 9.79 -3.32 -1.90
CA TYR A 15 8.63 -2.47 -1.63
C TYR A 15 7.78 -2.37 -2.88
N TRP A 16 6.51 -2.02 -2.67
CA TRP A 16 5.64 -1.57 -3.75
C TRP A 16 5.14 -0.15 -3.45
N ARG A 17 4.84 0.60 -4.51
CA ARG A 17 4.17 1.91 -4.43
C ARG A 17 3.13 2.06 -5.52
N MET A 18 2.12 2.86 -5.25
CA MET A 18 1.09 3.23 -6.23
C MET A 18 1.35 4.64 -6.75
N ILE A 19 1.37 4.76 -8.08
CA ILE A 19 1.59 6.01 -8.79
C ILE A 19 0.29 6.43 -9.48
N ALA A 20 -0.15 7.65 -9.18
CA ALA A 20 -1.28 8.29 -9.85
C ALA A 20 -0.91 8.73 -11.28
N ASP A 21 -1.91 9.07 -12.10
CA ASP A 21 -1.68 9.48 -13.49
C ASP A 21 -0.87 10.77 -13.62
N ASN A 22 -0.87 11.61 -12.58
CA ASN A 22 -0.02 12.79 -12.49
C ASN A 22 1.44 12.48 -12.08
N GLY A 23 1.82 11.20 -11.97
CA GLY A 23 3.16 10.76 -11.61
C GLY A 23 3.48 10.79 -10.10
N ARG A 24 2.54 11.23 -9.24
CA ARG A 24 2.77 11.29 -7.80
C ARG A 24 2.53 9.94 -7.14
N THR A 25 3.33 9.62 -6.12
CA THR A 25 3.09 8.47 -5.26
C THR A 25 1.94 8.77 -4.32
N ILE A 26 0.94 7.89 -4.27
CA ILE A 26 -0.27 8.06 -3.42
C ILE A 26 -0.41 6.97 -2.36
N ALA A 27 0.29 5.85 -2.52
CA ALA A 27 0.34 4.78 -1.51
C ALA A 27 1.69 4.07 -1.57
N ILE A 28 2.17 3.61 -0.42
CA ILE A 28 3.41 2.86 -0.26
C ILE A 28 3.09 1.63 0.59
N GLY A 29 3.63 0.46 0.22
CA GLY A 29 3.61 -0.70 1.09
C GLY A 29 4.42 -0.40 2.35
N GLY A 30 3.76 -0.33 3.50
CA GLY A 30 4.37 0.11 4.77
C GLY A 30 5.48 -0.80 5.30
N GLU A 31 5.50 -2.06 4.86
CA GLU A 31 6.52 -3.05 5.26
C GLU A 31 7.45 -3.39 4.11
N GLY A 32 8.74 -3.51 4.41
CA GLY A 32 9.74 -4.00 3.48
C GLY A 32 9.81 -5.53 3.51
N TYR A 33 9.78 -6.16 2.34
CA TYR A 33 9.83 -7.62 2.21
C TYR A 33 11.24 -8.09 1.90
N GLN A 34 11.67 -9.20 2.49
CA GLN A 34 12.99 -9.77 2.19
C GLN A 34 13.06 -10.33 0.76
N ASN A 35 11.95 -10.93 0.28
CA ASN A 35 11.88 -11.55 -1.04
C ASN A 35 10.90 -10.82 -1.97
N ARG A 36 11.21 -10.86 -3.27
CA ARG A 36 10.38 -10.26 -4.32
C ARG A 36 8.97 -10.88 -4.35
N ASN A 37 8.89 -12.20 -4.19
CA ASN A 37 7.63 -12.93 -4.30
C ASN A 37 6.67 -12.55 -3.18
N ASP A 38 7.17 -12.34 -1.97
CA ASP A 38 6.37 -11.90 -0.83
C ASP A 38 5.79 -10.50 -1.08
N ALA A 39 6.60 -9.59 -1.62
CA ALA A 39 6.14 -8.25 -2.00
C ALA A 39 5.08 -8.29 -3.13
N VAL A 40 5.23 -9.19 -4.11
CA VAL A 40 4.22 -9.42 -5.16
C VAL A 40 2.93 -9.98 -4.54
N GLY A 41 3.02 -10.90 -3.59
CA GLY A 41 1.88 -11.45 -2.87
C GLY A 41 1.11 -10.37 -2.09
N GLY A 42 1.82 -9.54 -1.33
CA GLY A 42 1.23 -8.39 -0.64
C GLY A 42 0.53 -7.42 -1.59
N LEU A 43 1.18 -7.10 -2.72
CA LEU A 43 0.60 -6.25 -3.76
C LEU A 43 -0.68 -6.86 -4.38
N GLN A 44 -0.70 -8.16 -4.65
CA GLN A 44 -1.87 -8.86 -5.20
C GLN A 44 -3.06 -8.80 -4.23
N LEU A 45 -2.82 -8.98 -2.93
CA LEU A 45 -3.86 -8.86 -1.91
C LEU A 45 -4.46 -7.45 -1.88
N VAL A 46 -3.61 -6.42 -1.92
CA VAL A 46 -4.10 -5.02 -1.97
C VAL A 46 -4.91 -4.79 -3.24
N ARG A 47 -4.40 -5.21 -4.41
CA ARG A 47 -5.11 -5.03 -5.68
C ARG A 47 -6.47 -5.73 -5.70
N ALA A 48 -6.57 -6.92 -5.10
CA ALA A 48 -7.79 -7.71 -5.08
C ALA A 48 -8.86 -7.15 -4.13
N ASN A 49 -8.46 -6.52 -3.02
CA ASN A 49 -9.37 -6.16 -1.93
C ASN A 49 -9.60 -4.66 -1.77
N ALA A 50 -8.69 -3.79 -2.23
CA ALA A 50 -8.72 -2.36 -1.92
C ALA A 50 -10.00 -1.66 -2.38
N ALA A 51 -10.55 -2.03 -3.54
CA ALA A 51 -11.75 -1.39 -4.08
C ALA A 51 -13.02 -1.61 -3.23
N GLY A 52 -13.07 -2.70 -2.45
CA GLY A 52 -14.20 -3.03 -1.57
C GLY A 52 -13.87 -2.93 -0.08
N ALA A 53 -12.68 -2.45 0.27
CA ALA A 53 -12.28 -2.30 1.66
C ALA A 53 -13.08 -1.18 2.34
N ILE A 54 -13.52 -1.42 3.57
CA ILE A 54 -14.22 -0.43 4.38
C ILE A 54 -13.22 0.59 4.90
N CYS A 55 -13.51 1.87 4.70
CA CYS A 55 -12.74 2.97 5.26
C CYS A 55 -13.18 3.23 6.70
N TYR A 56 -12.23 3.32 7.63
CA TYR A 56 -12.47 3.75 8.99
C TYR A 56 -11.78 5.08 9.27
N GLU A 57 -12.46 5.96 9.97
CA GLU A 57 -11.95 7.26 10.40
C GLU A 57 -11.97 7.35 11.93
N GLN A 58 -10.89 7.90 12.49
CA GLN A 58 -10.76 8.10 13.93
C GLN A 58 -11.29 9.48 14.32
N ARG A 59 -12.16 9.52 15.32
CA ARG A 59 -12.65 10.75 15.93
C ARG A 59 -11.58 11.37 16.84
N PRO A 60 -11.69 12.68 17.16
CA PRO A 60 -10.80 13.32 18.13
C PRO A 60 -10.80 12.67 19.53
N ASP A 61 -11.87 11.97 19.89
CA ASP A 61 -12.01 11.23 21.15
C ASP A 61 -11.36 9.83 21.12
N GLY A 62 -10.75 9.45 19.99
CA GLY A 62 -10.07 8.17 19.79
C GLY A 62 -10.95 7.02 19.31
N THR A 63 -12.27 7.20 19.23
CA THR A 63 -13.20 6.18 18.72
C THR A 63 -13.16 6.10 17.18
N TRP A 64 -13.54 4.95 16.62
CA TRP A 64 -13.52 4.70 15.17
C TRP A 64 -14.93 4.59 14.60
N PHE A 65 -15.13 5.09 13.39
CA PHE A 65 -16.39 4.94 12.64
C PHE A 65 -16.12 4.64 11.17
N ILE A 66 -17.10 4.04 10.49
CA ILE A 66 -17.02 3.80 9.05
C ILE A 66 -17.17 5.15 8.33
N SER A 67 -16.16 5.51 7.53
CA SER A 67 -16.16 6.70 6.68
C SER A 67 -16.76 6.34 5.31
N PRO A 68 -17.66 7.18 4.75
CA PRO A 68 -18.33 6.93 3.48
C PRO A 68 -17.39 6.94 2.26
#